data_AF-D4XP74-F1
#
_entry.id   AF-D4XP74-F1
#
_cell.length_a   1.000
_cell.length_b   1.000
_cell.length_c   1.000
_cell.angle_alpha   90.00
_cell.angle_beta   90.00
_cell.angle_gamma   90.00
#
_symmetry.space_group_name_H-M   'P 1'
#
loop_
_entity.id
_entity.type
_entity.pdbx_description
1 polymer ?
#
loop_
_entity_poly.entity_id
_entity_poly.type
_entity_poly.pdbx_seq_one_letter_code
_entity_poly.pdbx_strand_id
1 'polypeptide(L)'
;LWKFYTNRWLRIFQNALIYESMKDSVYLFESVDFTKEELDKFINNHAFKDIPHHIEKGFHEINIEKKNNEDKNSYIGIYLITVPLLQIFLSIKYFFEETSYNQKNIKKHLKWWYTSANYVISQIEAFQNNLQQCLYLTKDIIEMYEIAKKKPIKYKIIEGIFINDSK
;
A
#
# COMPACT_ATOMS: atom_id res chain seq x y z
N LEU A 1 -17.24 18.24 -7.73
CA LEU A 1 -16.33 17.59 -6.75
C LEU A 1 -14.97 17.22 -7.38
N TRP A 2 -14.92 16.43 -8.46
CA TRP A 2 -13.66 16.07 -9.14
C TRP A 2 -12.78 17.27 -9.54
N LYS A 3 -13.34 18.25 -10.26
CA LYS A 3 -12.63 19.49 -10.65
C LYS A 3 -11.98 20.22 -9.46
N PHE A 4 -12.63 20.22 -8.29
CA PHE A 4 -12.09 20.86 -7.10
C PHE A 4 -10.83 20.16 -6.59
N TYR A 5 -10.84 18.83 -6.52
CA TYR A 5 -9.67 18.05 -6.13
C TYR A 5 -8.54 18.16 -7.15
N THR A 6 -8.85 18.04 -8.45
CA THR A 6 -7.85 18.15 -9.51
C THR A 6 -7.18 19.52 -9.52
N ASN A 7 -7.94 20.61 -9.39
CA ASN A 7 -7.39 21.95 -9.34
C ASN A 7 -6.52 22.16 -8.11
N ARG A 8 -6.90 21.61 -6.95
CA ARG A 8 -6.09 21.67 -5.73
C ARG A 8 -4.76 20.94 -5.91
N TRP A 9 -4.78 19.73 -6.47
CA TRP A 9 -3.56 18.96 -6.74
C TRP A 9 -2.62 19.67 -7.71
N LEU A 10 -3.18 20.21 -8.79
CA LEU A 10 -2.42 20.92 -9.81
C LEU A 10 -1.74 22.17 -9.24
N ARG A 11 -2.44 22.94 -8.39
CA ARG A 11 -1.87 24.10 -7.68
C ARG A 11 -0.76 23.71 -6.72
N ILE A 12 -0.93 22.64 -5.93
CA ILE A 12 0.13 22.14 -5.02
C ILE A 12 1.39 21.79 -5.81
N PHE A 13 1.23 21.11 -6.95
CA PHE A 13 2.36 20.71 -7.79
C PHE A 13 3.08 21.90 -8.41
N GLN A 14 2.34 22.87 -8.95
CA GLN A 14 2.92 24.11 -9.49
C GLN A 14 3.67 24.91 -8.43
N ASN A 15 3.06 25.07 -7.24
CA ASN A 15 3.68 25.76 -6.12
C ASN A 15 4.97 25.08 -5.65
N ALA A 16 5.03 23.75 -5.66
CA ALA A 16 6.25 23.01 -5.33
C ALA A 16 7.37 23.27 -6.35
N LEU A 17 7.06 23.30 -7.65
CA LEU A 17 8.04 23.60 -8.70
C LEU A 17 8.59 25.03 -8.59
N ILE A 18 7.71 26.01 -8.36
CA ILE A 18 8.11 27.41 -8.18
C ILE A 18 8.97 27.54 -6.93
N TYR A 19 8.55 26.92 -5.81
CA TYR A 19 9.30 26.95 -4.56
C TYR A 19 10.73 26.42 -4.72
N GLU A 20 10.90 25.24 -5.33
CA GLU A 20 12.22 24.66 -5.56
C GLU A 20 13.07 25.48 -6.53
N SER A 21 12.45 26.08 -7.54
CA SER A 21 13.15 26.92 -8.52
C SER A 21 13.60 28.27 -7.91
N MET A 22 12.86 28.76 -6.91
CA MET A 22 13.07 30.07 -6.30
C MET A 22 13.65 30.01 -4.89
N LYS A 23 14.09 28.83 -4.42
CA LYS A 23 14.59 28.61 -3.06
C LYS A 23 15.73 29.56 -2.65
N ASP A 24 16.54 29.99 -3.62
CA ASP A 24 17.67 30.90 -3.43
C ASP A 24 17.32 32.38 -3.73
N SER A 25 16.06 32.65 -4.09
CA SER A 25 15.58 34.00 -4.44
C SER A 25 14.93 34.70 -3.26
N VAL A 26 15.20 36.00 -3.12
CA VAL A 26 14.56 36.87 -2.13
C VAL A 26 13.04 37.01 -2.38
N TYR A 27 12.58 36.75 -3.60
CA TYR A 27 11.18 36.86 -4.02
C TYR A 27 10.39 35.53 -3.95
N LEU A 28 10.94 34.51 -3.28
CA LEU A 28 10.31 33.19 -3.15
C LEU A 28 8.85 33.26 -2.71
N PHE A 29 8.59 33.94 -1.59
CA PHE A 29 7.25 34.05 -0.99
C PHE A 29 6.35 35.07 -1.71
N GLU A 30 6.88 35.89 -2.62
CA GLU A 30 6.07 36.71 -3.53
C GLU A 30 5.61 35.92 -4.76
N SER A 31 6.26 34.79 -5.05
CA SER A 31 6.02 33.97 -6.24
C SER A 31 5.13 32.76 -5.99
N VAL A 32 4.77 32.49 -4.74
CA VAL A 32 3.93 31.36 -4.34
C VAL A 32 2.72 31.81 -3.53
N ASP A 33 1.61 31.08 -3.64
CA ASP A 33 0.34 31.42 -3.00
C ASP A 33 0.27 31.03 -1.50
N PHE A 34 1.40 30.98 -0.78
CA PHE A 34 1.43 30.57 0.63
C PHE A 34 2.50 31.32 1.43
N THR A 35 2.25 31.54 2.73
CA THR A 35 3.24 32.16 3.62
C THR A 35 4.23 31.15 4.16
N LYS A 36 5.32 31.65 4.76
CA LYS A 36 6.30 30.81 5.44
C LYS A 36 5.67 29.99 6.58
N GLU A 37 4.77 30.59 7.36
CA GLU A 37 4.09 29.88 8.46
C GLU A 37 3.17 28.77 7.94
N GLU A 38 2.50 29.00 6.81
CA GLU A 38 1.65 27.99 6.17
C GLU A 38 2.47 26.82 5.62
N LEU A 39 3.65 27.10 5.06
CA LEU A 39 4.59 26.07 4.65
C LEU A 39 5.05 25.22 5.83
N ASP A 40 5.50 25.86 6.92
CA ASP A 40 5.94 25.14 8.12
C ASP A 40 4.83 24.27 8.68
N LYS A 41 3.60 24.79 8.74
CA LYS A 41 2.42 24.02 9.14
C LYS A 41 2.12 22.88 8.16
N PHE A 42 2.31 23.08 6.85
CA PHE A 42 2.11 22.05 5.85
C PHE A 42 3.13 20.92 6.00
N ILE A 43 4.43 21.24 6.09
CA ILE A 43 5.51 20.27 6.29
C ILE A 43 5.29 19.49 7.60
N ASN A 44 4.97 20.17 8.71
CA ASN A 44 4.73 19.47 9.97
C ASN A 44 3.55 18.47 9.94
N ASN A 45 2.54 18.72 9.10
CA ASN A 45 1.35 17.86 9.01
C ASN A 45 1.40 16.83 7.87
N HIS A 46 2.15 17.12 6.80
CA HIS A 46 2.12 16.37 5.54
C HIS A 46 3.49 15.89 5.06
N ALA A 47 4.60 16.37 5.63
CA ALA A 47 5.89 15.76 5.33
C ALA A 47 5.82 14.30 5.74
N PHE A 48 6.44 13.45 4.92
CA PHE A 48 6.72 12.09 5.33
C PHE A 48 7.54 12.18 6.62
N LYS A 49 6.96 11.75 7.75
CA LYS A 49 7.70 11.48 8.98
C LYS A 49 8.85 10.53 8.65
N ASP A 50 9.84 10.43 9.54
CA ASP A 50 10.99 9.54 9.40
C ASP A 50 10.60 8.27 8.67
N ILE A 51 11.20 8.12 7.49
CA ILE A 51 10.95 6.98 6.63
C ILE A 51 11.16 5.75 7.52
N PRO A 52 10.15 4.87 7.69
CA PRO A 52 10.27 3.73 8.57
C PRO A 52 11.58 2.99 8.30
N HIS A 53 12.31 2.62 9.36
CA HIS A 53 13.71 2.16 9.27
C HIS A 53 13.95 1.00 8.28
N HIS A 54 12.92 0.22 7.95
CA HIS A 54 12.96 -0.84 6.95
C HIS A 54 12.83 -0.33 5.49
N ILE A 55 12.16 0.79 5.26
CA ILE A 55 12.15 1.51 3.99
C ILE A 55 13.48 2.25 3.81
N GLU A 56 14.01 2.85 4.89
CA GLU A 56 15.32 3.51 4.90
C GLU A 56 16.46 2.51 4.57
N LYS A 57 16.45 1.32 5.18
CA LYS A 57 17.32 0.20 4.76
C LYS A 57 17.09 -0.21 3.32
N GLY A 58 15.83 -0.30 2.88
CA GLY A 58 15.49 -0.60 1.50
C GLY A 58 16.06 0.41 0.49
N PHE A 59 16.17 1.69 0.86
CA PHE A 59 16.82 2.72 0.02
C PHE A 59 18.34 2.72 0.13
N HIS A 60 18.92 2.50 1.32
CA HIS A 60 20.37 2.45 1.51
C HIS A 60 21.04 1.16 1.00
N GLU A 61 20.29 0.05 0.94
CA GLU A 61 20.73 -1.21 0.30
C GLU A 61 20.66 -1.17 -1.23
N ILE A 62 20.11 -0.10 -1.83
CA ILE A 62 20.21 0.20 -3.28
C ILE A 62 21.53 0.92 -3.61
N ASN A 63 22.51 0.94 -2.71
CA ASN A 63 23.89 1.17 -3.12
C ASN A 63 24.38 -0.03 -3.94
N ILE A 64 24.24 0.11 -5.26
CA ILE A 64 24.63 -0.85 -6.32
C ILE A 64 26.14 -1.18 -6.29
N GLU A 65 26.94 -0.48 -5.49
CA GLU A 65 28.38 -0.71 -5.38
C GLU A 65 28.75 -1.40 -4.06
N LYS A 66 28.61 -2.73 -4.05
CA LYS A 66 29.36 -3.75 -3.27
C LYS A 66 28.45 -4.93 -2.92
N LYS A 67 28.12 -5.75 -3.91
CA LYS A 67 27.77 -7.15 -3.67
C LYS A 67 28.93 -8.03 -4.11
N ASN A 68 29.87 -8.25 -3.19
CA ASN A 68 30.69 -9.44 -3.25
C ASN A 68 29.82 -10.61 -2.74
N ASN A 69 29.41 -11.45 -3.70
CA ASN A 69 29.16 -12.90 -3.58
C ASN A 69 28.36 -13.43 -2.37
N GLU A 70 27.12 -13.86 -2.65
CA GLU A 70 26.47 -15.14 -2.25
C GLU A 70 25.02 -15.09 -1.72
N ASP A 71 24.42 -13.94 -1.44
CA ASP A 71 22.99 -13.91 -1.08
C ASP A 71 22.08 -13.73 -2.31
N LYS A 72 21.60 -14.88 -2.80
CA LYS A 72 20.57 -14.99 -3.85
C LYS A 72 19.33 -14.17 -3.50
N ASN A 73 19.14 -13.07 -4.24
CA ASN A 73 17.87 -12.39 -4.53
C ASN A 73 16.82 -12.36 -3.39
N SER A 74 17.05 -11.55 -2.36
CA SER A 74 15.95 -11.07 -1.51
C SER A 74 15.10 -10.07 -2.29
N TYR A 75 14.07 -10.56 -2.98
CA TYR A 75 13.04 -9.67 -3.54
C TYR A 75 12.21 -9.09 -2.40
N ILE A 76 12.31 -7.78 -2.16
CA ILE A 76 11.44 -7.06 -1.23
C ILE A 76 10.08 -6.87 -1.92
N GLY A 77 9.05 -7.57 -1.46
CA GLY A 77 7.67 -7.40 -1.91
C GLY A 77 6.94 -6.43 -0.99
N ILE A 78 6.43 -5.33 -1.53
CA ILE A 78 5.62 -4.34 -0.78
C ILE A 78 4.16 -4.49 -1.21
N TYR A 79 3.27 -4.70 -0.23
CA TYR A 79 1.83 -4.66 -0.44
C TYR A 79 1.28 -3.32 0.06
N LEU A 80 0.61 -2.58 -0.82
CA LEU A 80 -0.16 -1.40 -0.43
C LEU A 80 -1.51 -1.87 0.12
N ILE A 81 -1.69 -1.75 1.43
CA ILE A 81 -2.90 -2.23 2.12
C ILE A 81 -3.94 -1.11 2.23
N THR A 82 -5.18 -1.44 1.89
CA THR A 82 -6.35 -0.57 2.07
C THR A 82 -7.54 -1.43 2.52
N VAL A 83 -8.54 -0.81 3.15
CA VAL A 83 -9.77 -1.50 3.59
C VAL A 83 -10.44 -2.28 2.42
N PRO A 84 -10.66 -1.70 1.23
CA PRO A 84 -11.29 -2.43 0.13
C PRO A 84 -10.46 -3.63 -0.35
N LEU A 85 -9.13 -3.51 -0.37
CA LEU A 85 -8.26 -4.62 -0.75
C LEU A 85 -8.34 -5.77 0.26
N LEU A 86 -8.35 -5.47 1.56
CA LEU A 86 -8.50 -6.48 2.60
C LEU A 86 -9.87 -7.16 2.53
N GLN A 87 -10.93 -6.43 2.19
CA GLN A 87 -12.25 -7.03 1.96
C GLN A 87 -12.21 -8.02 0.79
N ILE A 88 -11.55 -7.67 -0.32
CA ILE A 88 -11.36 -8.58 -1.46
C ILE A 88 -10.55 -9.81 -1.05
N PHE A 89 -9.42 -9.63 -0.34
CA PHE A 89 -8.59 -10.74 0.13
C PHE A 89 -9.35 -11.68 1.07
N LEU A 90 -10.13 -11.14 2.01
CA LEU A 90 -11.00 -11.92 2.88
C LEU A 90 -12.02 -12.70 2.07
N SER A 91 -12.70 -12.09 1.10
CA SER A 91 -13.65 -12.79 0.24
C SER A 91 -12.99 -13.91 -0.56
N ILE A 92 -11.80 -13.68 -1.11
CA ILE A 92 -11.04 -14.69 -1.85
C ILE A 92 -10.69 -15.86 -0.93
N LYS A 93 -10.17 -15.58 0.28
CA LYS A 93 -9.87 -16.60 1.29
C LYS A 93 -11.11 -17.43 1.62
N TYR A 94 -12.24 -16.78 1.94
CA TYR A 94 -13.49 -17.45 2.25
C TYR A 94 -14.07 -18.25 1.09
N PHE A 95 -13.97 -17.75 -0.15
CA PHE A 95 -14.40 -18.49 -1.33
C PHE A 95 -13.72 -19.86 -1.40
N PHE A 96 -12.40 -19.91 -1.21
CA PHE A 96 -11.64 -21.15 -1.27
C PHE A 96 -11.75 -22.03 -0.02
N GLU A 97 -12.13 -21.46 1.12
CA GLU A 97 -12.44 -22.23 2.33
C GLU A 97 -13.82 -22.88 2.27
N GLU A 98 -14.84 -22.18 1.75
CA GLU A 98 -16.22 -22.68 1.66
C GLU A 98 -16.45 -23.58 0.45
N THR A 99 -15.92 -23.20 -0.71
CA THR A 99 -16.01 -24.05 -1.89
C THR A 99 -14.85 -25.05 -1.79
N SER A 100 -15.13 -26.35 -1.68
CA SER A 100 -14.13 -27.43 -1.83
C SER A 100 -13.60 -27.49 -3.28
N TYR A 101 -13.27 -26.32 -3.84
CA TYR A 101 -12.95 -26.11 -5.23
C TYR A 101 -11.57 -26.69 -5.52
N ASN A 102 -11.53 -27.55 -6.52
CA ASN A 102 -10.30 -28.21 -6.91
C ASN A 102 -9.32 -27.16 -7.46
N GLN A 103 -8.23 -26.92 -6.73
CA GLN A 103 -7.20 -25.93 -7.09
C GLN A 103 -6.61 -26.13 -8.50
N LYS A 104 -6.79 -27.31 -9.10
CA LYS A 104 -6.36 -27.62 -10.47
C LYS A 104 -7.09 -26.82 -11.55
N ASN A 105 -8.31 -26.33 -11.31
CA ASN A 105 -9.11 -25.61 -12.31
C ASN A 105 -8.95 -24.09 -12.25
N ILE A 106 -8.13 -23.57 -11.33
CA ILE A 106 -7.91 -22.12 -11.17
C ILE A 106 -6.93 -21.61 -12.23
N LYS A 107 -7.27 -20.53 -12.92
CA LYS A 107 -6.36 -19.85 -13.86
C LYS A 107 -5.08 -19.40 -13.14
N LYS A 108 -3.92 -19.52 -13.80
CA LYS A 108 -2.59 -19.23 -13.21
C LYS A 108 -2.51 -17.85 -12.52
N HIS A 109 -3.13 -16.81 -13.10
CA HIS A 109 -3.14 -15.46 -12.51
C HIS A 109 -4.00 -15.36 -11.24
N LEU A 110 -5.11 -16.11 -11.16
CA LEU A 110 -5.97 -16.16 -9.98
C LEU A 110 -5.33 -16.92 -8.82
N LYS A 111 -4.46 -17.88 -9.13
CA LYS A 111 -3.64 -18.56 -8.12
C LYS A 111 -2.76 -17.56 -7.36
N TRP A 112 -2.17 -16.58 -8.05
CA TRP A 112 -1.38 -15.54 -7.39
C TRP A 112 -2.24 -14.68 -6.47
N TRP A 113 -3.44 -14.27 -6.90
CA TRP A 113 -4.37 -13.52 -6.04
C TRP A 113 -4.75 -14.30 -4.79
N TYR A 114 -5.05 -15.59 -4.92
CA TYR A 114 -5.31 -16.47 -3.78
C TYR A 114 -4.11 -16.59 -2.85
N THR A 115 -2.93 -16.86 -3.40
CA THR A 115 -1.69 -16.97 -2.60
C THR A 115 -1.36 -15.66 -1.89
N SER A 116 -1.48 -14.51 -2.55
CA SER A 116 -1.30 -13.18 -1.95
C SER A 116 -2.32 -12.89 -0.86
N ALA A 117 -3.61 -13.19 -1.11
CA ALA A 117 -4.67 -13.01 -0.12
C ALA A 117 -4.41 -13.84 1.14
N ASN A 118 -4.17 -15.15 0.97
CA ASN A 118 -3.82 -16.02 2.10
C ASN A 118 -2.60 -15.52 2.84
N TYR A 119 -1.53 -15.18 2.12
CA TYR A 119 -0.29 -14.71 2.74
C TYR A 119 -0.52 -13.47 3.59
N VAL A 120 -1.14 -12.41 3.03
CA VAL A 120 -1.37 -11.15 3.74
C VAL A 120 -2.29 -11.36 4.94
N ILE A 121 -3.40 -12.08 4.78
CA ILE A 121 -4.35 -12.32 5.88
C ILE A 121 -3.71 -13.17 6.98
N SER A 122 -2.99 -14.24 6.63
CA SER A 122 -2.31 -15.08 7.63
C SER A 122 -1.23 -14.31 8.39
N GLN A 123 -0.53 -13.36 7.77
CA GLN A 123 0.44 -12.50 8.45
C GLN A 123 -0.24 -11.56 9.46
N ILE A 124 -1.37 -10.95 9.09
CA ILE A 124 -2.15 -10.10 10.00
C ILE A 124 -2.71 -10.93 11.17
N GLU A 125 -3.26 -12.11 10.89
CA GLU A 125 -3.79 -13.02 11.92
C GLU A 125 -2.68 -13.54 12.84
N ALA A 126 -1.51 -13.89 12.29
CA ALA A 126 -0.36 -14.29 13.08
C ALA A 126 0.10 -13.18 14.04
N PHE A 127 0.06 -11.93 13.57
CA PHE A 127 0.42 -10.76 14.39
C PHE A 127 -0.57 -10.54 15.52
N GLN A 128 -1.87 -10.64 15.24
CA GLN A 128 -2.91 -10.56 16.28
C GLN A 128 -2.74 -11.66 17.35
N ASN A 129 -2.25 -12.84 16.96
CA ASN A 129 -1.99 -13.97 17.86
C ASN A 129 -0.60 -13.96 18.52
N ASN A 130 0.15 -12.85 18.43
CA ASN A 130 1.51 -12.71 18.97
C ASN A 130 2.50 -13.79 18.50
N LEU A 131 2.34 -14.30 17.28
CA LEU A 131 3.28 -15.27 16.72
C LEU A 131 4.56 -14.57 16.28
N GLN A 132 5.71 -15.14 16.65
CA GLN A 132 7.05 -14.53 16.56
C GLN A 132 7.58 -14.31 15.13
N GLN A 133 6.81 -14.66 14.10
CA GLN A 133 7.17 -14.60 12.67
C GLN A 133 6.24 -13.66 11.88
N CYS A 134 6.07 -12.43 12.34
CA CYS A 134 5.24 -11.45 11.64
C CYS A 134 6.09 -10.38 10.95
N LEU A 135 5.73 -10.06 9.72
CA LEU A 135 6.19 -8.86 9.01
C LEU A 135 5.87 -7.60 9.83
N TYR A 136 6.59 -6.50 9.57
CA TYR A 136 6.29 -5.19 10.16
C TYR A 136 4.87 -4.74 9.80
N LEU A 137 3.95 -4.86 10.76
CA LEU A 137 2.57 -4.41 10.66
C LEU A 137 2.40 -3.18 11.55
N THR A 138 1.83 -2.10 10.99
CA THR A 138 1.46 -0.92 11.76
C THR A 138 0.08 -1.12 12.39
N LYS A 139 -0.21 -0.38 13.48
CA LYS A 139 -1.54 -0.40 14.12
C LYS A 139 -2.66 -0.08 13.12
N ASP A 140 -2.40 0.84 12.20
CA ASP A 140 -3.34 1.23 11.14
C ASP A 140 -3.78 0.04 10.28
N ILE A 141 -2.88 -0.89 9.96
CA ILE A 141 -3.21 -2.08 9.15
C ILE A 141 -4.18 -2.99 9.90
N ILE A 142 -4.00 -3.12 11.22
CA ILE A 142 -4.89 -3.92 12.09
C ILE A 142 -6.26 -3.26 12.15
N GLU A 143 -6.33 -1.94 12.32
CA GLU A 143 -7.58 -1.20 12.29
C GLU A 143 -8.30 -1.35 10.95
N MET A 144 -7.58 -1.23 9.83
CA MET A 144 -8.13 -1.47 8.49
C MET A 144 -8.66 -2.89 8.33
N TYR A 145 -7.97 -3.89 8.89
CA TYR A 145 -8.40 -5.28 8.87
C TYR A 145 -9.68 -5.50 9.66
N GLU A 146 -9.80 -4.94 10.86
CA GLU A 146 -11.02 -5.02 11.66
C GLU A 146 -12.21 -4.32 10.98
N ILE A 147 -11.97 -3.19 10.30
CA ILE A 147 -13.01 -2.54 9.48
C ILE A 147 -13.43 -3.46 8.33
N ALA A 148 -12.47 -4.09 7.65
CA ALA A 148 -12.75 -5.01 6.54
C ALA A 148 -13.57 -6.23 7.01
N LYS A 149 -13.23 -6.83 8.16
CA LYS A 149 -13.99 -7.94 8.76
C LYS A 149 -15.43 -7.57 9.09
N LYS A 150 -15.66 -6.35 9.59
CA LYS A 150 -17.02 -5.85 9.93
C LYS A 150 -17.90 -5.62 8.69
N LYS A 151 -17.30 -5.42 7.52
CA LYS A 151 -18.01 -5.19 6.25
C LYS A 151 -17.49 -6.15 5.17
N PRO A 152 -17.74 -7.46 5.27
CA PRO A 152 -17.20 -8.42 4.31
C PRO A 152 -17.89 -8.28 2.94
N ILE A 153 -17.13 -8.48 1.86
CA ILE A 153 -17.72 -8.67 0.53
C ILE A 153 -18.22 -10.12 0.45
N LYS A 154 -19.45 -10.30 -0.06
CA LYS A 154 -20.02 -11.65 -0.24
C LYS A 154 -19.22 -12.40 -1.30
N TYR A 155 -18.69 -13.57 -0.97
CA TYR A 155 -17.85 -14.35 -1.89
C TYR A 155 -18.58 -14.72 -3.20
N LYS A 156 -19.91 -14.87 -3.18
CA LYS A 156 -20.73 -15.10 -4.39
C LYS A 156 -20.55 -14.03 -5.48
N ILE A 157 -20.15 -12.82 -5.10
CA ILE A 157 -19.86 -11.73 -6.05
C ILE A 157 -18.56 -12.02 -6.82
N ILE A 158 -17.56 -12.58 -6.15
CA ILE A 158 -16.25 -12.90 -6.75
C ILE A 158 -16.22 -14.30 -7.34
N GLU A 159 -17.18 -15.16 -7.01
CA GLU A 159 -17.30 -16.52 -7.55
C GLU A 159 -17.25 -16.52 -9.09
N GLY A 160 -17.95 -15.59 -9.75
CA GLY A 160 -17.90 -15.44 -11.20
C GLY A 160 -16.50 -15.14 -11.76
N ILE A 161 -15.59 -14.55 -10.97
CA ILE A 161 -14.21 -14.29 -11.40
C ILE A 161 -13.40 -15.59 -11.43
N PHE A 162 -13.65 -16.50 -10.49
CA PHE A 162 -12.93 -17.77 -10.36
C PHE A 162 -13.57 -18.92 -11.14
N ILE A 163 -14.88 -18.85 -11.41
CA ILE A 163 -15.66 -19.92 -12.03
C ILE A 163 -16.01 -19.64 -13.50
N ASN A 164 -16.08 -18.38 -13.99
CA ASN A 164 -16.48 -18.17 -15.39
C ASN A 164 -15.51 -18.83 -16.39
N ASP A 165 -16.00 -19.95 -16.90
CA ASP A 165 -15.80 -20.46 -18.24
C ASP A 165 -16.39 -19.47 -19.24
N SER A 166 -15.62 -18.45 -19.60
CA SER A 166 -15.78 -17.86 -20.93
C SER A 166 -15.08 -18.80 -21.92
N LYS A 167 -15.92 -19.57 -22.63
CA LYS A 167 -15.73 -20.18 -23.95
C LYS A 167 -14.47 -19.79 -24.69
#